data_AF-A0A2G9UFL1-F1
#
_entry.id   AF-A0A2G9UFL1-F1
#
_cell.length_a   1.000
_cell.length_b   1.000
_cell.length_c   1.000
_cell.angle_alpha   90.00
_cell.angle_beta   90.00
_cell.angle_gamma   90.00
#
_symmetry.space_group_name_H-M   'P 1'
#
loop_
_entity.id
_entity.type
_entity.pdbx_description
1 polymer ?
#
loop_
_entity_poly.entity_id
_entity_poly.type
_entity_poly.pdbx_seq_one_letter_code
_entity_poly.pdbx_strand_id
1 'polypeptide(L)'
;MICERILRKENKRPWFLLQTTNLLVGSVPVKEKFCRLSEAQFVTRCPLVVSSLKGCPQFETAFDPFIMPEVILQGNSEPTDDSRKRKAQQPEGDEGIYWRINWTRFDRYIRDEMTLELLVPKGSAGEYTAHCLSQTVRSLLKANEVRVSPVATINSTPISLFDMMRCVKENDLGVERPDLEKSLRILVDDSHGVIRKSGDSGGGLYIVERPEAGKVWVVGGYRLVRDIKGSTCGENTALYWTC
;
A
#
# COMPACT_ATOMS: atom_id res chain seq x y z
N MET A 1 10.99 12.51 4.71
CA MET A 1 10.93 13.13 6.07
C MET A 1 10.03 12.37 7.06
N ILE A 2 8.73 12.15 6.80
CA ILE A 2 7.84 11.45 7.76
C ILE A 2 8.26 9.99 7.96
N CYS A 3 8.29 9.18 6.90
CA CYS A 3 8.68 7.76 6.99
C CYS A 3 10.12 7.60 7.51
N GLU A 4 11.04 8.46 7.07
CA GLU A 4 12.42 8.46 7.57
C GLU A 4 12.51 8.71 9.09
N ARG A 5 11.67 9.61 9.63
CA ARG A 5 11.59 9.83 11.08
C ARG A 5 11.01 8.62 11.81
N ILE A 6 10.06 7.89 11.20
CA ILE A 6 9.55 6.61 11.72
C ILE A 6 10.67 5.57 11.77
N LEU A 7 11.36 5.35 10.63
CA LEU A 7 12.44 4.39 10.52
C LEU A 7 13.61 4.65 11.48
N ARG A 8 14.04 5.92 11.61
CA ARG A 8 15.14 6.28 12.52
C ARG A 8 14.80 6.04 14.00
N LYS A 9 13.51 6.03 14.37
CA LYS A 9 13.08 5.74 15.75
C LYS A 9 12.84 4.26 15.99
N GLU A 10 12.23 3.55 15.02
CA GLU A 10 12.08 2.08 15.06
C GLU A 10 13.45 1.38 15.18
N ASN A 11 14.46 1.83 14.43
CA ASN A 11 15.79 1.22 14.44
C ASN A 11 16.59 1.46 15.74
N LYS A 12 16.24 2.48 16.52
CA LYS A 12 16.92 2.77 17.80
C LYS A 12 16.35 1.96 18.95
N ARG A 13 15.05 1.66 18.92
CA ARG A 13 14.36 0.72 19.82
C ARG A 13 13.12 0.21 19.07
N PRO A 14 12.95 -1.12 18.86
CA PRO A 14 11.85 -1.68 18.06
C PRO A 14 10.44 -1.31 18.54
N TRP A 15 10.33 -0.86 19.80
CA TRP A 15 9.09 -0.43 20.46
C TRP A 15 8.93 1.09 20.59
N PHE A 16 9.86 1.91 20.05
CA PHE A 16 9.69 3.36 20.01
C PHE A 16 8.81 3.78 18.84
N LEU A 17 7.52 3.54 19.06
CA LEU A 17 6.43 4.08 18.27
C LEU A 17 6.45 5.61 18.32
N LEU A 18 6.11 6.25 17.20
CA LEU A 18 6.01 7.71 17.16
C LEU A 18 4.71 8.16 17.81
N GLN A 19 4.86 8.87 18.92
CA GLN A 19 3.86 9.81 19.42
C GLN A 19 3.84 11.00 18.45
N THR A 20 2.66 11.31 17.89
CA THR A 20 2.48 12.29 16.81
C THR A 20 2.85 13.73 17.19
N THR A 21 3.03 14.00 18.48
CA THR A 21 3.23 15.32 19.09
C THR A 21 4.56 15.95 18.71
N ASN A 22 5.55 15.16 18.29
CA ASN A 22 6.82 15.71 17.81
C ASN A 22 6.93 15.78 16.27
N LEU A 23 5.95 15.23 15.54
CA LEU A 23 5.94 15.17 14.07
C LEU A 23 4.99 16.19 13.44
N LEU A 24 3.87 16.48 14.11
CA LEU A 24 2.75 17.28 13.57
C LEU A 24 2.64 18.68 14.18
N VAL A 25 3.49 19.03 15.15
CA VAL A 25 3.55 20.37 15.72
C VAL A 25 4.08 21.34 14.66
N GLY A 26 3.15 22.13 14.10
CA GLY A 26 3.44 23.43 13.50
C GLY A 26 3.26 23.61 11.99
N SER A 27 2.87 22.59 11.21
CA SER A 27 2.69 22.78 9.76
C SER A 27 1.51 21.98 9.20
N VAL A 28 0.45 22.71 8.81
CA VAL A 28 -0.72 22.17 8.08
C VAL A 28 -0.31 21.26 6.91
N PRO A 29 0.72 21.58 6.10
CA PRO A 29 1.18 20.70 5.02
C PRO A 29 1.70 19.33 5.46
N VAL A 30 2.32 19.23 6.64
CA VAL A 30 2.84 17.94 7.14
C VAL A 30 1.71 17.04 7.61
N LYS A 31 0.71 17.62 8.28
CA LYS A 31 -0.49 16.93 8.73
C LYS A 31 -1.32 16.39 7.56
N GLU A 32 -1.55 17.20 6.54
CA GLU A 32 -2.26 16.77 5.34
C GLU A 32 -1.56 15.59 4.65
N LYS A 33 -0.23 15.66 4.50
CA LYS A 33 0.56 14.55 3.94
C LYS A 33 0.47 13.29 4.80
N PHE A 34 0.43 13.43 6.13
CA PHE A 34 0.29 12.31 7.05
C PHE A 34 -1.09 11.66 6.94
N CYS A 35 -2.16 12.45 6.85
CA CYS A 35 -3.52 11.94 6.58
C CYS A 35 -3.55 11.14 5.27
N ARG A 36 -3.00 11.68 4.18
CA ARG A 36 -2.93 10.97 2.89
C ARG A 36 -2.14 9.67 2.97
N LEU A 37 -1.06 9.61 3.75
CA LEU A 37 -0.30 8.37 3.96
C LEU A 37 -1.11 7.32 4.74
N SER A 38 -1.91 7.76 5.71
CA SER A 38 -2.79 6.90 6.49
C SER A 38 -3.94 6.36 5.65
N GLU A 39 -4.61 7.23 4.89
CA GLU A 39 -5.68 6.89 3.93
C GLU A 39 -5.18 5.92 2.85
N ALA A 40 -3.96 6.13 2.36
CA ALA A 40 -3.30 5.22 1.41
C ALA A 40 -2.68 3.97 2.06
N GLN A 41 -2.88 3.79 3.37
CA GLN A 41 -2.46 2.65 4.19
C GLN A 41 -0.95 2.43 4.30
N PHE A 42 -0.11 3.43 4.01
CA PHE A 42 1.34 3.33 4.15
C PHE A 42 1.82 3.43 5.60
N VAL A 43 1.00 4.04 6.46
CA VAL A 43 1.19 4.07 7.91
C VAL A 43 -0.01 3.44 8.59
N THR A 44 0.22 2.83 9.75
CA THR A 44 -0.80 2.11 10.52
C THR A 44 -0.72 2.53 11.97
N ARG A 45 -1.86 2.90 12.54
CA ARG A 45 -2.00 3.19 13.96
C ARG A 45 -1.88 1.88 14.75
N CYS A 46 -1.07 1.90 15.79
CA CYS A 46 -0.94 0.79 16.71
C CYS A 46 -2.18 0.75 17.63
N PRO A 47 -2.63 -0.46 18.01
CA PRO A 47 -3.73 -0.60 18.95
C PRO A 47 -3.38 0.05 20.29
N LEU A 48 -4.39 0.64 20.92
CA LEU A 48 -4.26 1.19 22.26
C LEU A 48 -4.15 0.06 23.28
N VAL A 49 -3.41 0.31 24.37
CA VAL A 49 -3.38 -0.61 25.52
C VAL A 49 -4.61 -0.32 26.38
N VAL A 50 -5.50 -1.30 26.48
CA VAL A 50 -6.79 -1.18 27.20
C VAL A 50 -6.67 -1.67 28.64
N SER A 51 -5.84 -2.68 28.87
CA SER A 51 -5.60 -3.21 30.22
C SER A 51 -4.24 -3.91 30.30
N SER A 52 -3.85 -4.37 31.49
CA SER A 52 -2.73 -5.28 31.67
C SER A 52 -3.22 -6.52 32.40
N LEU A 53 -3.15 -7.68 31.74
CA LEU A 53 -3.47 -8.97 32.35
C LEU A 53 -2.16 -9.66 32.72
N LYS A 54 -1.89 -9.83 34.02
CA LYS A 54 -0.68 -10.49 34.54
C LYS A 54 0.63 -9.86 34.04
N GLY A 55 0.66 -8.54 33.86
CA GLY A 55 1.84 -7.82 33.35
C GLY A 55 1.96 -7.82 31.82
N CYS A 56 1.04 -8.48 31.10
CA CYS A 56 0.98 -8.42 29.65
C CYS A 56 -0.03 -7.36 29.20
N PRO A 57 0.36 -6.39 28.35
CA PRO A 57 -0.57 -5.40 27.83
C PRO A 57 -1.63 -6.09 26.95
N GLN A 58 -2.89 -5.78 27.22
CA GLN A 58 -4.01 -6.15 26.36
C GLN A 58 -4.35 -4.98 25.45
N PHE A 59 -4.48 -5.26 24.17
CA PHE A 59 -4.65 -4.28 23.12
C PHE A 59 -6.11 -4.21 22.66
N GLU A 60 -6.55 -3.03 22.25
CA GLU A 60 -7.85 -2.83 21.61
C GLU A 60 -7.91 -3.61 20.29
N THR A 61 -8.93 -4.44 20.13
CA THR A 61 -9.08 -5.33 18.97
C THR A 61 -10.02 -4.78 17.90
N ALA A 62 -10.90 -3.83 18.26
CA ALA A 62 -11.94 -3.31 17.38
C ALA A 62 -11.72 -1.81 17.13
N PHE A 63 -10.80 -1.49 16.22
CA PHE A 63 -10.59 -0.13 15.73
C PHE A 63 -10.11 -0.15 14.27
N ASP A 64 -10.32 0.95 13.56
CA ASP A 64 -9.73 1.15 12.24
C ASP A 64 -8.33 1.76 12.41
N PRO A 65 -7.26 1.06 11.99
CA PRO A 65 -5.91 1.54 12.17
C PRO A 65 -5.46 2.58 11.13
N PHE A 66 -6.29 2.90 10.14
CA PHE A 66 -6.01 3.87 9.08
C PHE A 66 -6.79 5.17 9.24
N ILE A 67 -7.77 5.23 10.15
CA ILE A 67 -8.50 6.45 10.48
C ILE A 67 -7.64 7.37 11.34
N MET A 68 -7.54 8.63 10.91
CA MET A 68 -6.87 9.69 11.68
C MET A 68 -7.71 10.07 12.91
N PRO A 69 -7.17 9.96 14.14
CA PRO A 69 -7.85 10.40 15.35
C PRO A 69 -8.21 11.89 15.32
N GLU A 70 -9.41 12.24 15.77
CA GLU A 70 -9.88 13.64 15.84
C GLU A 70 -8.97 14.54 16.67
N VAL A 71 -8.37 14.00 17.73
CA VAL A 71 -7.43 14.74 18.59
C VAL A 71 -6.17 15.23 17.82
N ILE A 72 -5.78 14.52 16.76
CA ILE A 72 -4.71 14.94 15.85
C ILE A 72 -5.25 15.96 14.84
N LEU A 73 -6.51 15.83 14.44
CA LEU A 73 -7.19 16.74 13.52
C LEU A 73 -7.54 18.10 14.15
N GLN A 74 -7.78 18.16 15.45
CA GLN A 74 -8.25 19.36 16.15
C GLN A 74 -7.15 20.16 16.87
N GLY A 75 -5.86 19.86 16.63
CA GLY A 75 -4.72 20.53 17.28
C GLY A 75 -4.94 22.03 17.53
N ASN A 76 -5.15 22.37 18.81
CA ASN A 76 -5.62 23.65 19.38
C ASN A 76 -7.10 24.01 19.13
N SER A 77 -8.03 23.46 19.91
CA SER A 77 -9.12 24.27 20.44
C SER A 77 -8.63 24.95 21.72
N GLU A 78 -8.63 26.28 21.76
CA GLU A 78 -8.44 27.02 23.03
C GLU A 78 -9.44 26.50 24.09
N PRO A 79 -9.05 26.43 25.37
CA PRO A 79 -9.96 25.96 26.41
C PRO A 79 -11.11 26.96 26.55
N THR A 80 -12.30 26.60 26.06
CA THR A 80 -13.53 27.27 26.48
C THR A 80 -13.80 26.87 27.92
N ASP A 81 -13.63 27.85 28.81
CA ASP A 81 -13.96 27.81 30.22
C ASP A 81 -15.40 27.35 30.42
N ASP A 82 -15.60 26.10 30.87
CA ASP A 82 -16.84 25.76 31.56
C ASP A 82 -16.69 24.55 32.51
N SER A 83 -16.64 24.89 33.79
CA SER A 83 -17.41 24.31 34.90
C SER A 83 -17.49 22.76 35.06
N ARG A 84 -16.65 22.27 36.00
CA ARG A 84 -16.89 21.20 36.99
C ARG A 84 -17.84 20.04 36.57
N LYS A 85 -17.28 18.99 35.99
CA LYS A 85 -17.75 17.61 36.25
C LYS A 85 -16.62 16.62 36.01
N ARG A 86 -16.33 15.79 37.02
CA ARG A 86 -15.33 14.70 36.97
C ARG A 86 -15.66 13.75 35.80
N LYS A 87 -15.02 13.96 34.64
CA LYS A 87 -14.84 12.95 33.59
C LYS A 87 -13.47 12.33 33.80
N ALA A 88 -13.39 11.02 33.67
CA ALA A 88 -12.12 10.29 33.68
C ALA A 88 -11.10 10.99 32.78
N GLN A 89 -9.84 11.07 33.22
CA GLN A 89 -8.72 11.68 32.50
C GLN A 89 -8.73 11.22 31.04
N GLN A 90 -9.22 12.08 30.14
CA GLN A 90 -9.00 11.91 28.72
C GLN A 90 -7.54 12.36 28.50
N PRO A 91 -6.67 11.53 27.90
CA PRO A 91 -5.28 11.91 27.69
C PRO A 91 -5.23 13.24 26.93
N GLU A 92 -4.49 14.22 27.46
CA GLU A 92 -4.31 15.51 26.80
C GLU A 92 -3.48 15.30 25.52
N GLY A 93 -4.07 15.63 24.36
CA GLY A 93 -3.40 15.49 23.07
C GLY A 93 -3.30 14.05 22.57
N ASP A 94 -2.17 13.67 21.99
CA ASP A 94 -2.00 12.39 21.29
C ASP A 94 -1.24 11.32 22.09
N GLU A 95 -1.24 11.48 23.42
CA GLU A 95 -0.62 10.52 24.31
C GLU A 95 -1.24 9.11 24.16
N GLY A 96 -0.37 8.11 24.00
CA GLY A 96 -0.78 6.73 23.71
C GLY A 96 -1.13 6.45 22.25
N ILE A 97 -1.19 7.47 21.38
CA ILE A 97 -1.41 7.26 19.95
C ILE A 97 -0.07 7.06 19.24
N TYR A 98 0.06 5.89 18.66
CA TYR A 98 1.30 5.39 18.10
C TYR A 98 1.13 4.97 16.67
N TRP A 99 2.12 5.26 15.83
CA TRP A 99 2.12 4.91 14.41
C TRP A 99 3.36 4.13 14.02
N ARG A 100 3.18 3.19 13.09
CA ARG A 100 4.25 2.40 12.46
C ARG A 100 4.11 2.38 10.94
N ILE A 101 5.17 1.96 10.25
CA ILE A 101 5.11 1.73 8.81
C ILE A 101 4.34 0.44 8.50
N ASN A 102 3.48 0.50 7.48
CA ASN A 102 2.82 -0.68 6.94
C ASN A 102 3.68 -1.31 5.85
N TRP A 103 4.61 -2.18 6.24
CA TRP A 103 5.51 -2.86 5.29
C TRP A 103 4.76 -3.65 4.23
N THR A 104 3.67 -4.33 4.61
CA THR A 104 2.82 -5.08 3.66
C THR A 104 2.25 -4.18 2.54
N ARG A 105 1.93 -2.91 2.85
CA ARG A 105 1.49 -1.95 1.83
C ARG A 105 2.64 -1.53 0.91
N PHE A 106 3.83 -1.30 1.47
CA PHE A 106 5.03 -1.00 0.67
C PHE A 106 5.41 -2.18 -0.24
N ASP A 107 5.36 -3.41 0.27
CA ASP A 107 5.65 -4.61 -0.51
C ASP A 107 4.72 -4.74 -1.71
N ARG A 108 3.43 -4.49 -1.48
CA ARG A 108 2.44 -4.44 -2.55
C ARG A 108 2.74 -3.33 -3.55
N TYR A 109 2.92 -2.10 -3.07
CA TYR A 109 3.16 -0.93 -3.93
C TYR A 109 4.37 -1.16 -4.84
N ILE A 110 5.48 -1.61 -4.27
CA ILE A 110 6.72 -1.78 -5.03
C ILE A 110 6.59 -2.93 -6.02
N ARG A 111 5.96 -4.05 -5.63
CA ARG A 111 5.63 -5.13 -6.57
C ARG A 111 4.79 -4.65 -7.74
N ASP A 112 3.78 -3.82 -7.48
CA ASP A 112 2.87 -3.32 -8.49
C ASP A 112 3.59 -2.33 -9.45
N GLU A 113 4.46 -1.46 -8.93
CA GLU A 113 5.32 -0.58 -9.75
C GLU A 113 6.30 -1.38 -10.61
N MET A 114 6.90 -2.44 -10.07
CA MET A 114 7.81 -3.29 -10.84
C MET A 114 7.07 -4.09 -11.92
N THR A 115 5.84 -4.52 -11.64
CA THR A 115 4.98 -5.17 -12.64
C THR A 115 4.63 -4.20 -13.76
N LEU A 116 4.35 -2.93 -13.44
CA LEU A 116 4.10 -1.88 -14.41
C LEU A 116 5.32 -1.61 -15.29
N GLU A 117 6.50 -1.43 -14.69
CA GLU A 117 7.74 -1.15 -15.42
C GLU A 117 8.15 -2.30 -16.34
N LEU A 118 7.93 -3.54 -15.90
CA LEU A 118 8.13 -4.73 -16.72
C LEU A 118 7.22 -4.77 -17.95
N LEU A 119 5.90 -4.58 -17.72
CA LEU A 119 4.89 -4.72 -18.79
C LEU A 119 4.90 -3.53 -19.74
N VAL A 120 5.34 -2.37 -19.27
CA VAL A 120 5.42 -1.14 -20.04
C VAL A 120 6.79 -0.49 -19.83
N PRO A 121 7.86 -1.05 -20.43
CA PRO A 121 9.20 -0.48 -20.31
C PRO A 121 9.24 0.93 -20.89
N LYS A 122 9.99 1.83 -20.24
CA LYS A 122 10.13 3.20 -20.71
C LYS A 122 10.74 3.23 -22.12
N GLY A 123 10.05 3.88 -23.06
CA GLY A 123 10.50 4.02 -24.45
C GLY A 123 10.16 2.85 -25.38
N SER A 124 9.35 1.88 -24.94
CA SER A 124 8.98 0.70 -25.75
C SER A 124 7.89 0.96 -26.81
N ALA A 125 7.10 2.04 -26.66
CA ALA A 125 5.98 2.36 -27.55
C ALA A 125 5.80 3.87 -27.71
N GLY A 126 4.99 4.28 -28.70
CA GLY A 126 4.57 5.67 -28.85
C GLY A 126 3.87 6.18 -27.59
N GLU A 127 4.00 7.48 -27.31
CA GLU A 127 3.60 8.12 -26.04
C GLU A 127 2.16 7.78 -25.62
N TYR A 128 1.22 7.82 -26.57
CA TYR A 128 -0.19 7.48 -26.33
C TYR A 128 -0.39 5.98 -26.03
N THR A 129 0.23 5.08 -26.79
CA THR A 129 0.12 3.64 -26.56
C THR A 129 0.72 3.25 -25.21
N ALA A 130 1.89 3.81 -24.86
CA ALA A 130 2.52 3.60 -23.57
C ALA A 130 1.63 4.10 -22.41
N HIS A 131 0.94 5.24 -22.60
CA HIS A 131 -0.05 5.73 -21.65
C HIS A 131 -1.20 4.74 -21.47
N CYS A 132 -1.87 4.31 -22.55
CA CYS A 132 -2.99 3.37 -22.49
C CYS A 132 -2.60 2.04 -21.83
N LEU A 133 -1.44 1.47 -22.19
CA LEU A 133 -0.90 0.27 -21.57
C LEU A 133 -0.68 0.47 -20.07
N SER A 134 -0.05 1.59 -19.69
CA SER A 134 0.23 1.89 -18.28
C SER A 134 -1.03 1.98 -17.43
N GLN A 135 -2.05 2.69 -17.93
CA GLN A 135 -3.31 2.82 -17.19
C GLN A 135 -4.10 1.51 -17.18
N THR A 136 -4.00 0.69 -18.23
CA THR A 136 -4.59 -0.65 -18.26
C THR A 136 -4.00 -1.54 -17.18
N VAL A 137 -2.67 -1.57 -17.06
CA VAL A 137 -1.97 -2.33 -16.02
C VAL A 137 -2.32 -1.80 -14.63
N ARG A 138 -2.35 -0.48 -14.43
CA ARG A 138 -2.77 0.12 -13.15
C ARG A 138 -4.20 -0.25 -12.77
N SER A 139 -5.13 -0.22 -13.72
CA SER A 139 -6.51 -0.64 -13.49
C SER A 139 -6.58 -2.11 -13.08
N LEU A 140 -5.84 -2.98 -13.77
CA LEU A 140 -5.77 -4.42 -13.46
C LEU A 140 -5.24 -4.66 -12.04
N LEU A 141 -4.15 -4.00 -11.66
CA LEU A 141 -3.55 -4.13 -10.31
C LEU A 141 -4.46 -3.56 -9.22
N LYS A 142 -5.14 -2.44 -9.47
CA LYS A 142 -6.14 -1.88 -8.54
C LYS A 142 -7.36 -2.77 -8.36
N ALA A 143 -7.87 -3.36 -9.45
CA ALA A 143 -8.98 -4.32 -9.37
C ALA A 143 -8.59 -5.59 -8.59
N ASN A 144 -7.31 -5.98 -8.66
CA ASN A 144 -6.77 -7.06 -7.84
C ASN A 144 -6.69 -6.69 -6.35
N GLU A 145 -6.28 -5.46 -6.02
CA GLU A 145 -6.11 -5.00 -4.64
C GLU A 145 -7.37 -5.19 -3.78
N VAL A 146 -8.55 -4.94 -4.34
CA VAL A 146 -9.84 -5.08 -3.65
C VAL A 146 -10.14 -6.54 -3.26
N ARG A 147 -9.49 -7.51 -3.90
CA ARG A 147 -9.84 -8.95 -3.81
C ARG A 147 -8.79 -9.78 -3.08
N VAL A 148 -7.58 -9.25 -2.84
CA VAL A 148 -6.46 -10.04 -2.32
C VAL A 148 -6.60 -10.28 -0.82
N SER A 149 -6.91 -11.53 -0.47
CA SER A 149 -6.56 -12.13 0.81
C SER A 149 -5.03 -12.21 0.97
N PRO A 150 -4.45 -11.99 2.16
CA PRO A 150 -3.00 -11.98 2.40
C PRO A 150 -2.24 -13.25 1.92
N VAL A 151 -2.94 -14.34 1.59
CA VAL A 151 -2.38 -15.67 1.29
C VAL A 151 -2.22 -15.94 -0.22
N ALA A 152 -2.79 -15.12 -1.12
CA ALA A 152 -2.70 -15.35 -2.57
C ALA A 152 -1.30 -14.95 -3.12
N THR A 153 -0.32 -15.84 -2.92
CA THR A 153 1.10 -15.54 -3.12
C THR A 153 1.61 -15.74 -4.55
N ILE A 154 0.81 -16.30 -5.46
CA ILE A 154 1.29 -16.67 -6.81
C ILE A 154 0.46 -15.99 -7.90
N ASN A 155 -0.84 -16.25 -7.98
CA ASN A 155 -1.71 -15.70 -9.03
C ASN A 155 -2.74 -14.71 -8.47
N SER A 156 -3.12 -13.71 -9.27
CA SER A 156 -4.33 -12.93 -8.99
C SER A 156 -5.56 -13.83 -9.10
N THR A 157 -6.64 -13.46 -8.39
CA THR A 157 -7.96 -13.98 -8.78
C THR A 157 -8.29 -13.50 -10.19
N PRO A 158 -9.11 -14.22 -10.98
CA PRO A 158 -9.56 -13.72 -12.27
C PRO A 158 -10.28 -12.37 -12.13
N ILE A 159 -9.82 -11.38 -12.90
CA ILE A 159 -10.33 -10.00 -12.90
C ILE A 159 -11.11 -9.78 -14.18
N SER A 160 -12.35 -9.31 -14.08
CA SER A 160 -13.16 -9.02 -15.25
C SER A 160 -12.82 -7.65 -15.85
N LEU A 161 -13.02 -7.51 -17.16
CA LEU A 161 -12.96 -6.20 -17.83
C LEU A 161 -13.93 -5.19 -17.19
N PHE A 162 -15.09 -5.65 -16.71
CA PHE A 162 -16.04 -4.81 -16.00
C PHE A 162 -15.47 -4.24 -14.69
N ASP A 163 -14.79 -5.06 -13.89
CA ASP A 163 -14.13 -4.63 -12.66
C ASP A 163 -13.03 -3.60 -12.96
N MET A 164 -12.25 -3.83 -14.02
CA MET A 164 -11.23 -2.88 -14.47
C MET A 164 -11.84 -1.55 -14.91
N MET A 165 -12.93 -1.56 -15.68
CA MET A 165 -13.61 -0.31 -16.07
C MET A 165 -14.17 0.45 -14.87
N ARG A 166 -14.61 -0.25 -13.83
CA ARG A 166 -15.00 0.37 -12.56
C ARG A 166 -13.80 1.05 -11.90
N CYS A 167 -12.65 0.37 -11.82
CA CYS A 167 -11.43 0.96 -11.27
C CYS A 167 -10.93 2.16 -12.07
N VAL A 168 -11.04 2.15 -13.40
CA VAL A 168 -10.71 3.31 -14.25
C VAL A 168 -11.50 4.54 -13.84
N LYS A 169 -12.81 4.39 -13.62
CA LYS A 169 -13.70 5.50 -13.23
C LYS A 169 -13.44 5.97 -11.81
N GLU A 170 -13.34 5.05 -10.86
CA GLU A 170 -13.11 5.38 -9.44
C GLU A 170 -11.76 6.05 -9.19
N ASN A 171 -10.78 5.84 -10.07
CA ASN A 171 -9.42 6.35 -9.92
C ASN A 171 -9.01 7.36 -10.99
N ASP A 172 -9.96 7.82 -11.81
CA ASP A 172 -9.77 8.81 -12.87
C ASP A 172 -8.55 8.51 -13.76
N LEU A 173 -8.47 7.28 -14.29
CA LEU A 173 -7.32 6.83 -15.08
C LEU A 173 -7.35 7.32 -16.54
N GLY A 174 -8.44 7.96 -16.99
CA GLY A 174 -8.54 8.62 -18.29
C GLY A 174 -8.45 7.70 -19.52
N VAL A 175 -8.81 6.42 -19.39
CA VAL A 175 -8.77 5.45 -20.51
C VAL A 175 -10.16 4.93 -20.84
N GLU A 176 -10.49 4.98 -22.12
CA GLU A 176 -11.77 4.49 -22.63
C GLU A 176 -11.77 2.97 -22.81
N ARG A 177 -12.97 2.39 -22.79
CA ARG A 177 -13.13 0.93 -22.91
C ARG A 177 -12.44 0.32 -24.15
N PRO A 178 -12.56 0.89 -25.38
CA PRO A 178 -11.91 0.32 -26.55
C PRO A 178 -10.38 0.30 -26.43
N ASP A 179 -9.79 1.34 -25.84
CA ASP A 179 -8.35 1.43 -25.63
C ASP A 179 -7.88 0.45 -24.55
N LEU A 180 -8.68 0.27 -23.50
CA LEU A 180 -8.45 -0.75 -22.48
C LEU A 180 -8.48 -2.17 -23.08
N GLU A 181 -9.48 -2.48 -23.90
CA GLU A 181 -9.61 -3.78 -24.57
C GLU A 181 -8.45 -4.03 -25.55
N LYS A 182 -8.05 -3.02 -26.32
CA LYS A 182 -6.89 -3.09 -27.23
C LYS A 182 -5.60 -3.33 -26.45
N SER A 183 -5.39 -2.57 -25.37
CA SER A 183 -4.22 -2.68 -24.50
C SER A 183 -4.13 -4.06 -23.85
N LEU A 184 -5.26 -4.63 -23.42
CA LEU A 184 -5.32 -5.99 -22.86
C LEU A 184 -4.92 -7.06 -23.87
N ARG A 185 -5.30 -6.92 -25.15
CA ARG A 185 -4.85 -7.86 -26.19
C ARG A 185 -3.33 -7.83 -26.36
N ILE A 186 -2.77 -6.62 -26.50
CA ILE A 186 -1.32 -6.42 -26.59
C ILE A 186 -0.62 -7.02 -25.38
N LEU A 187 -1.12 -6.74 -24.17
CA LEU A 187 -0.54 -7.27 -22.94
C LEU A 187 -0.62 -8.79 -22.86
N VAL A 188 -1.70 -9.42 -23.30
CA VAL A 188 -1.80 -10.89 -23.33
C VAL A 188 -0.77 -11.50 -24.29
N ASP A 189 -0.56 -10.87 -25.44
CA ASP A 189 0.35 -11.38 -26.48
C ASP A 189 1.83 -11.14 -26.12
N ASP A 190 2.17 -9.96 -25.60
CA ASP A 190 3.56 -9.51 -25.41
C ASP A 190 4.11 -9.75 -23.98
N SER A 191 3.26 -10.06 -22.99
CA SER A 191 3.71 -10.19 -21.60
C SER A 191 4.38 -11.52 -21.25
N HIS A 192 4.60 -12.41 -22.22
CA HIS A 192 5.21 -13.73 -22.00
C HIS A 192 4.57 -14.56 -20.86
N GLY A 193 3.25 -14.46 -20.73
CA GLY A 193 2.47 -15.21 -19.75
C GLY A 193 2.27 -14.51 -18.39
N VAL A 194 2.78 -13.30 -18.20
CA VAL A 194 2.53 -12.51 -16.99
C VAL A 194 1.08 -12.02 -16.92
N ILE A 195 0.48 -11.70 -18.07
CA ILE A 195 -0.95 -11.45 -18.20
C ILE A 195 -1.54 -12.55 -19.07
N ARG A 196 -2.54 -13.25 -18.54
CA ARG A 196 -3.27 -14.30 -19.27
C ARG A 196 -4.76 -14.05 -19.26
N LYS A 197 -5.42 -14.35 -20.38
CA LYS A 197 -6.88 -14.44 -20.45
C LYS A 197 -7.33 -15.85 -20.05
N SER A 198 -8.18 -15.94 -19.04
CA SER A 198 -8.65 -17.21 -18.45
C SER A 198 -10.11 -17.55 -18.79
N GLY A 199 -10.86 -16.61 -19.37
CA GLY A 199 -12.26 -16.82 -19.77
C GLY A 199 -12.87 -15.60 -20.45
N ASP A 200 -14.10 -15.73 -20.94
CA ASP A 200 -14.81 -14.67 -21.68
C ASP A 200 -15.90 -13.94 -20.87
N SER A 201 -16.25 -14.46 -19.70
CA SER A 201 -17.24 -13.86 -18.81
C SER A 201 -16.88 -12.41 -18.45
N GLY A 202 -17.89 -11.53 -18.40
CA GLY A 202 -17.71 -10.13 -18.02
C GLY A 202 -16.89 -9.28 -19.01
N GLY A 203 -16.80 -9.70 -20.28
CA GLY A 203 -15.97 -9.05 -21.30
C GLY A 203 -14.51 -9.53 -21.31
N GLY A 204 -14.23 -10.67 -20.68
CA GLY A 204 -12.91 -11.25 -20.53
C GLY A 204 -12.47 -11.29 -19.06
N LEU A 205 -11.93 -12.43 -18.66
CA LEU A 205 -11.30 -12.65 -17.35
C LEU A 205 -9.80 -12.69 -17.53
N TYR A 206 -9.08 -11.85 -16.80
CA TYR A 206 -7.63 -11.69 -16.88
C TYR A 206 -6.99 -12.08 -15.55
N ILE A 207 -5.85 -12.78 -15.63
CA ILE A 207 -5.05 -13.21 -14.49
C ILE A 207 -3.66 -12.60 -14.64
N VAL A 208 -3.19 -11.97 -13.57
CA VAL A 208 -1.78 -11.60 -13.40
C VAL A 208 -1.07 -12.77 -12.76
N GLU A 209 -0.25 -13.46 -13.54
CA GLU A 209 0.59 -14.54 -13.07
C GLU A 209 1.95 -13.97 -12.66
N ARG A 210 2.31 -14.22 -11.41
CA ARG A 210 3.65 -13.90 -10.92
C ARG A 210 4.44 -15.19 -10.93
N PRO A 211 5.67 -15.18 -11.44
CA PRO A 211 6.48 -16.37 -11.49
C PRO A 211 6.82 -16.83 -10.08
N GLU A 212 6.99 -18.14 -9.98
CA GLU A 212 7.28 -18.83 -8.74
C GLU A 212 8.59 -18.37 -8.10
N ALA A 213 8.71 -18.65 -6.80
CA ALA A 213 9.93 -18.39 -6.05
C ALA A 213 11.14 -19.04 -6.74
N GLY A 214 12.18 -18.26 -7.03
CA GLY A 214 13.40 -18.73 -7.70
C GLY A 214 13.56 -18.26 -9.15
N LYS A 215 12.49 -17.78 -9.80
CA LYS A 215 12.62 -17.06 -11.08
C LYS A 215 13.03 -15.62 -10.82
N VAL A 216 14.20 -15.28 -11.34
CA VAL A 216 14.77 -13.93 -11.28
C VAL A 216 14.01 -13.03 -12.25
N TRP A 217 13.42 -11.95 -11.75
CA TRP A 217 13.02 -10.84 -12.62
C TRP A 217 14.16 -9.85 -12.74
N VAL A 218 14.45 -9.38 -13.95
CA VAL A 218 15.33 -8.22 -14.15
C VAL A 218 14.47 -7.06 -14.62
N VAL A 219 14.31 -6.05 -13.77
CA VAL A 219 13.57 -4.82 -14.10
C VAL A 219 14.52 -3.66 -13.90
N GLY A 220 14.79 -2.87 -14.95
CA GLY A 220 15.64 -1.68 -14.85
C GLY A 220 17.05 -1.91 -14.28
N GLY A 221 17.61 -3.11 -14.45
CA GLY A 221 18.92 -3.52 -13.87
C GLY A 221 18.85 -4.12 -12.46
N TYR A 222 17.68 -4.15 -11.83
CA TYR A 222 17.47 -4.77 -10.51
C TYR A 222 17.06 -6.22 -10.65
N ARG A 223 17.68 -7.10 -9.84
CA ARG A 223 17.33 -8.51 -9.74
C ARG A 223 16.27 -8.72 -8.66
N LEU A 224 15.06 -9.12 -9.02
CA LEU A 224 14.04 -9.51 -8.06
C LEU A 224 14.17 -10.99 -7.72
N VAL A 225 14.41 -11.27 -6.45
CA VAL A 225 14.48 -12.63 -5.92
C VAL A 225 13.46 -12.74 -4.78
N ARG A 226 12.57 -13.73 -4.89
CA ARG A 226 11.69 -14.10 -3.78
C ARG A 226 12.52 -14.87 -2.76
N ASP A 227 12.82 -14.26 -1.61
CA ASP A 227 13.56 -14.92 -0.54
C ASP A 227 12.58 -15.66 0.36
N ILE A 228 12.82 -16.96 0.55
CA ILE A 228 12.09 -17.78 1.52
C ILE A 228 13.02 -17.92 2.72
N LYS A 229 13.07 -16.88 3.56
CA LYS A 229 13.78 -16.81 4.86
C LYS A 229 15.14 -17.55 4.91
N GLY A 230 16.23 -16.78 4.93
CA GLY A 230 17.38 -17.12 5.79
C GLY A 230 18.73 -17.34 5.11
N SER A 231 19.02 -16.69 3.98
CA SER A 231 20.38 -16.73 3.40
C SER A 231 21.04 -15.36 3.46
N THR A 232 22.09 -15.26 4.27
CA THR A 232 22.96 -14.08 4.32
C THR A 232 23.77 -13.90 3.04
N CYS A 233 23.72 -12.68 2.52
CA CYS A 233 24.72 -11.92 1.77
C CYS A 233 25.46 -12.59 0.60
N GLY A 234 25.23 -12.04 -0.60
CA GLY A 234 26.15 -12.11 -1.73
C GLY A 234 26.00 -10.83 -2.56
N GLU A 235 27.12 -10.14 -2.80
CA GLU A 235 27.22 -8.86 -3.50
C GLU A 235 26.61 -8.92 -4.90
N ASN A 236 25.40 -8.36 -5.04
CA ASN A 236 24.86 -7.72 -6.23
C ASN A 236 23.47 -7.18 -5.87
N THR A 237 23.08 -6.04 -6.44
CA THR A 237 21.87 -5.26 -6.13
C THR A 237 20.57 -6.05 -6.38
N ALA A 238 20.23 -6.96 -5.46
CA ALA A 238 19.01 -7.74 -5.49
C ALA A 238 18.02 -7.17 -4.47
N LEU A 239 16.80 -6.89 -4.93
CA LEU A 239 15.68 -6.54 -4.04
C LEU A 239 14.98 -7.83 -3.67
N TYR A 240 15.14 -8.23 -2.40
CA TYR A 240 14.47 -9.39 -1.83
C TYR A 240 13.12 -8.98 -1.26
N TRP A 241 12.06 -9.66 -1.67
CA TRP A 241 10.72 -9.49 -1.11
C TRP A 241 10.33 -10.76 -0.38
N THR A 242 9.98 -10.63 0.90
CA THR A 242 9.48 -11.73 1.73
C THR A 242 7.95 -11.69 1.73
N CYS A 243 7.30 -12.86 1.76
CA CYS A 243 5.87 -12.99 2.08
C CYS A 243 5.72 -13.43 3.53
#